data_AF-A0A2A8H7V6-F1
#
_entry.id   AF-A0A2A8H7V6-F1
#
_cell.length_a   1.000
_cell.length_b   1.000
_cell.length_c   1.000
_cell.angle_alpha   90.00
_cell.angle_beta   90.00
_cell.angle_gamma   90.00
#
_symmetry.space_group_name_H-M   'P 1'
#
loop_
_entity.id
_entity.type
_entity.pdbx_description
1 polymer ?
#
loop_
_entity_poly.entity_id
_entity_poly.type
_entity_poly.pdbx_seq_one_letter_code
_entity_poly.pdbx_strand_id
1 'polypeptide(L)'
;NHKAAKPFFKKTLQSFHVSKPRVITVDKNPAYPIAIEKFKKEKVMPVGIQTRQLQYLNNIVEQNHRCIKGRIHSMLGFKSFQTTISILNGVEAMHMIKKEQINLQDQSVQNQNIFSNQLFRLTA
;
A
#
# COMPACT_ATOMS: atom_id res chain seq x y z
N ASN A 1 9.70 -14.69 -3.54
CA ASN A 1 9.23 -14.87 -2.15
C ASN A 1 7.71 -15.07 -2.06
N HIS A 2 7.23 -16.30 -2.19
CA HIS A 2 5.79 -16.65 -2.11
C HIS A 2 5.17 -16.35 -0.73
N LYS A 3 5.96 -16.46 0.36
CA LYS A 3 5.53 -16.24 1.74
C LYS A 3 5.06 -14.81 2.02
N ALA A 4 5.64 -13.82 1.34
CA ALA A 4 5.28 -12.40 1.48
C ALA A 4 4.10 -11.98 0.58
N ALA A 5 3.91 -12.64 -0.58
CA ALA A 5 2.82 -12.33 -1.49
C ALA A 5 1.44 -12.62 -0.86
N LYS A 6 1.32 -13.71 -0.09
CA LYS A 6 0.06 -14.12 0.57
C LYS A 6 -0.54 -13.05 1.50
N PRO A 7 0.17 -12.56 2.53
CA PRO A 7 -0.36 -11.51 3.39
C PRO A 7 -0.64 -10.20 2.63
N PHE A 8 0.14 -9.89 1.59
CA PHE A 8 -0.09 -8.72 0.74
C PHE A 8 -1.43 -8.80 -0.02
N PHE A 9 -1.68 -9.90 -0.73
CA PHE A 9 -2.96 -10.08 -1.46
C PHE A 9 -4.16 -10.15 -0.51
N LYS A 10 -4.00 -10.77 0.66
CA LYS A 10 -5.06 -10.79 1.68
C LYS A 10 -5.38 -9.38 2.17
N LYS A 11 -4.38 -8.59 2.54
CA LYS A 11 -4.58 -7.22 3.03
C LYS A 11 -5.16 -6.29 1.96
N THR A 12 -4.69 -6.41 0.73
CA THR A 12 -5.16 -5.57 -0.39
C THR A 12 -6.60 -5.87 -0.77
N LEU A 13 -7.01 -7.14 -0.87
CA LEU A 13 -8.38 -7.53 -1.20
C LEU A 13 -9.39 -7.28 -0.06
N GLN A 14 -8.92 -7.17 1.18
CA GLN A 14 -9.75 -6.81 2.35
C GLN A 14 -9.94 -5.30 2.53
N SER A 15 -9.15 -4.47 1.85
CA SER A 15 -9.22 -3.01 1.99
C SER A 15 -10.55 -2.46 1.45
N PHE A 16 -11.22 -1.62 2.23
CA PHE A 16 -12.51 -1.01 1.88
C PHE A 16 -12.47 -0.21 0.56
N HIS A 17 -11.31 0.35 0.22
CA HIS A 17 -11.12 1.13 -1.00
C HIS A 17 -10.91 0.28 -2.25
N VAL A 18 -10.61 -1.02 -2.10
CA VAL A 18 -10.36 -1.92 -3.22
C VAL A 18 -11.67 -2.62 -3.58
N SER A 19 -12.39 -2.06 -4.56
CA SER A 19 -13.52 -2.73 -5.20
C SER A 19 -13.07 -4.10 -5.73
N LYS A 20 -13.92 -5.13 -5.68
CA LYS A 20 -13.64 -6.48 -6.23
C LYS A 20 -13.07 -6.36 -7.66
N PRO A 21 -11.75 -6.49 -7.87
CA PRO A 21 -11.16 -6.07 -9.13
C PRO A 21 -11.43 -7.13 -10.20
N ARG A 22 -11.81 -6.70 -11.41
CA ARG A 22 -11.97 -7.61 -12.55
C ARG A 22 -10.62 -8.18 -13.02
N VAL A 23 -9.58 -7.34 -13.00
CA VAL A 23 -8.23 -7.68 -13.50
C VAL A 23 -7.16 -7.12 -12.57
N ILE A 24 -6.17 -7.95 -12.20
CA ILE A 24 -4.99 -7.53 -11.44
C ILE A 24 -3.78 -7.51 -12.38
N THR A 25 -3.02 -6.42 -12.34
CA THR A 25 -1.75 -6.31 -13.06
C THR A 25 -0.65 -6.85 -12.16
N VAL A 26 0.18 -7.74 -12.70
CA VAL A 26 1.27 -8.35 -11.95
C VAL A 26 2.55 -8.31 -12.78
N ASP A 27 3.69 -8.23 -12.10
CA ASP A 27 4.98 -8.33 -12.75
C ASP A 27 5.23 -9.72 -13.36
N LYS A 28 6.14 -9.78 -14.34
CA LYS A 28 6.54 -11.02 -15.04
C LYS A 28 7.38 -11.97 -14.18
N ASN A 29 7.41 -11.77 -12.86
CA ASN A 29 8.13 -12.63 -11.94
C ASN A 29 7.47 -14.02 -11.84
N PRO A 30 8.23 -15.12 -11.99
CA PRO A 30 7.70 -16.49 -11.98
C PRO A 30 7.04 -16.89 -10.65
N ALA A 31 7.29 -16.16 -9.55
CA ALA A 31 6.67 -16.43 -8.26
C ALA A 31 5.16 -16.10 -8.24
N TYR A 32 4.68 -15.20 -9.09
CA TYR A 32 3.30 -14.72 -9.04
C TYR A 32 2.27 -15.72 -9.57
N PRO A 33 2.44 -16.36 -10.75
CA PRO A 33 1.49 -17.39 -11.22
C PRO A 33 1.26 -18.50 -10.19
N ILE A 34 2.35 -19.01 -9.60
CA ILE A 34 2.33 -20.04 -8.55
C ILE A 34 1.53 -19.56 -7.32
N ALA A 35 1.75 -18.31 -6.90
CA ALA A 35 1.05 -17.73 -5.76
C ALA A 35 -0.45 -17.53 -6.06
N ILE A 36 -0.79 -17.01 -7.24
CA ILE A 36 -2.17 -16.75 -7.67
C ILE A 36 -2.98 -18.06 -7.71
N GLU A 37 -2.43 -19.12 -8.31
CA GLU A 37 -3.10 -20.42 -8.35
C GLU A 37 -3.37 -20.96 -6.95
N LYS A 38 -2.38 -20.86 -6.05
CA LYS A 38 -2.55 -21.23 -4.65
C LYS A 38 -3.64 -20.42 -3.97
N PHE A 39 -3.75 -19.11 -4.23
CA PHE A 39 -4.78 -18.26 -3.64
C PHE A 39 -6.18 -18.52 -4.17
N LYS A 40 -6.31 -18.89 -5.45
CA LYS A 40 -7.59 -19.35 -6.02
C LYS A 40 -8.05 -20.66 -5.35
N LYS A 41 -7.13 -21.60 -5.08
CA LYS A 41 -7.42 -22.85 -4.35
C LYS A 41 -7.82 -22.60 -2.89
N GLU A 42 -7.11 -21.70 -2.21
CA GLU A 42 -7.38 -21.33 -0.81
C GLU A 42 -8.61 -20.41 -0.63
N LYS A 43 -9.35 -20.08 -1.70
CA LYS A 43 -10.52 -19.16 -1.69
C LYS A 43 -10.22 -17.75 -1.15
N VAL A 44 -8.95 -17.34 -1.11
CA VAL A 44 -8.54 -15.97 -0.73
C VAL A 44 -8.84 -15.00 -1.86
N MET A 45 -8.72 -15.46 -3.11
CA MET A 45 -9.00 -14.70 -4.32
C MET A 45 -10.18 -15.31 -5.07
N PRO A 46 -11.21 -14.53 -5.47
CA PRO A 46 -12.28 -15.01 -6.32
C PRO A 46 -11.75 -15.57 -7.64
N VAL A 47 -12.30 -16.71 -8.07
CA VAL A 47 -11.82 -17.43 -9.27
C VAL A 47 -11.93 -16.58 -10.54
N GLY A 48 -12.95 -15.71 -10.61
CA GLY A 48 -13.23 -14.82 -11.74
C GLY A 48 -12.25 -13.64 -11.92
N ILE A 49 -11.32 -13.42 -10.99
CA ILE A 49 -10.30 -12.39 -11.16
C ILE A 49 -9.27 -12.84 -12.20
N GLN A 50 -9.09 -12.03 -13.24
CA GLN A 50 -8.08 -12.25 -14.27
C GLN A 50 -6.75 -11.58 -13.87
N THR A 51 -5.64 -12.12 -14.36
CA THR A 51 -4.32 -11.56 -14.10
C THR A 51 -3.63 -11.24 -15.41
N ARG A 52 -3.11 -10.02 -15.54
CA ARG A 52 -2.38 -9.55 -16.73
C ARG A 52 -0.93 -9.24 -16.37
N GLN A 53 -0.02 -9.56 -17.29
CA GLN A 53 1.41 -9.27 -17.17
C GLN A 53 1.83 -8.29 -18.27
N LEU A 54 1.66 -6.99 -17.99
CA LEU A 54 2.00 -5.92 -18.94
C LEU A 54 3.06 -5.00 -18.33
N GLN A 55 4.24 -4.97 -18.95
CA GLN A 55 5.41 -4.26 -18.43
C GLN A 55 5.16 -2.76 -18.26
N TYR A 56 4.49 -2.12 -19.23
CA TYR A 56 4.24 -0.68 -19.18
C TYR A 56 3.28 -0.27 -18.04
N LEU A 57 2.36 -1.16 -17.64
CA LEU A 57 1.46 -0.89 -16.52
C LEU A 57 2.16 -1.05 -15.17
N ASN A 58 3.21 -1.87 -15.11
CA ASN A 58 4.06 -1.94 -13.93
C ASN A 58 4.81 -0.63 -13.71
N ASN A 59 5.09 0.15 -14.77
CA ASN A 59 5.73 1.46 -14.63
C ASN A 59 4.89 2.45 -13.81
N ILE A 60 3.55 2.37 -13.87
CA ILE A 60 2.65 3.21 -13.05
C ILE A 60 2.82 2.87 -11.57
N VAL A 61 2.87 1.58 -11.25
CA VAL A 61 3.10 1.10 -9.87
C VAL A 61 4.50 1.48 -9.40
N GLU A 62 5.52 1.27 -10.24
CA GLU A 62 6.89 1.66 -9.92
C GLU A 62 7.05 3.16 -9.74
N GLN A 63 6.31 3.99 -10.47
CA GLN A 63 6.33 5.44 -10.28
C GLN A 63 5.84 5.83 -8.88
N ASN A 64 4.77 5.21 -8.38
CA ASN A 64 4.31 5.42 -7.00
C ASN A 64 5.36 5.00 -5.97
N HIS A 65 6.13 3.96 -6.26
CA HIS A 65 7.22 3.52 -5.37
C HIS A 65 8.40 4.51 -5.33
N ARG A 66 8.64 5.31 -6.38
CA ARG A 66 9.80 6.22 -6.44
C ARG A 66 9.82 7.23 -5.30
N CYS A 67 8.67 7.81 -4.96
CA CYS A 67 8.58 8.79 -3.87
C CYS A 67 8.96 8.17 -2.52
N ILE A 68 8.46 6.96 -2.24
CA ILE A 68 8.74 6.24 -1.00
C ILE A 68 10.20 5.78 -0.98
N LYS A 69 10.68 5.16 -2.06
CA LYS A 69 12.07 4.69 -2.19
C LYS A 69 13.08 5.83 -2.04
N GLY A 70 12.81 6.99 -2.66
CA GLY A 70 13.67 8.17 -2.56
C GLY A 70 13.82 8.65 -1.11
N ARG A 71 12.69 8.73 -0.38
CA ARG A 71 12.71 9.15 1.03
C ARG A 71 13.44 8.15 1.94
N ILE A 72 13.22 6.86 1.72
CA ILE A 72 13.91 5.78 2.46
C ILE A 72 15.41 5.79 2.18
N HIS A 73 15.81 6.04 0.93
CA HIS A 73 17.21 6.07 0.54
C HIS A 73 17.96 7.20 1.25
N SER A 74 17.38 8.40 1.34
CA SER A 74 17.95 9.51 2.11
C SER A 74 18.06 9.23 3.61
N MET A 75 17.22 8.33 4.15
CA MET A 75 17.24 7.91 5.55
C MET A 75 18.23 6.75 5.82
N LEU A 76 18.98 6.29 4.82
CA LEU A 76 19.88 5.13 4.89
C LEU A 76 19.17 3.81 5.28
N GLY A 77 17.88 3.69 4.90
CA GLY A 77 17.05 2.54 5.21
C GLY A 77 16.54 2.50 6.65
N PHE A 78 15.77 1.45 6.97
CA PHE A 78 15.18 1.27 8.29
C PHE A 78 16.03 0.35 9.16
N LYS A 79 16.13 0.68 10.45
CA LYS A 79 16.88 -0.13 11.43
C LYS A 79 16.03 -1.23 12.09
N SER A 80 14.71 -1.08 12.11
CA SER A 80 13.78 -2.06 12.68
C SER A 80 12.45 -2.10 11.94
N PHE A 81 11.72 -3.21 12.04
CA PHE A 81 10.40 -3.36 11.44
C PHE A 81 9.36 -2.45 12.09
N GLN A 82 9.40 -2.30 13.41
CA GLN A 82 8.49 -1.40 14.14
C GLN A 82 8.69 0.06 13.68
N THR A 83 9.94 0.50 13.59
CA THR A 83 10.29 1.84 13.10
C THR A 83 9.88 2.02 11.63
N THR A 84 9.98 0.97 10.81
CA THR A 84 9.53 0.99 9.41
C THR A 84 8.04 1.30 9.30
N ILE A 85 7.21 0.60 10.09
CA ILE A 85 5.76 0.79 10.07
C ILE A 85 5.41 2.24 10.47
N SER A 86 5.96 2.74 11.58
CA SER A 86 5.67 4.09 12.04
C SER A 86 6.10 5.16 11.03
N ILE A 87 7.27 5.02 10.41
CA ILE A 87 7.73 5.98 9.39
C ILE A 87 6.86 5.91 8.14
N LEU A 88 6.52 4.73 7.65
CA LEU A 88 5.65 4.58 6.47
C LEU A 88 4.27 5.19 6.71
N ASN A 89 3.68 4.95 7.89
CA ASN A 89 2.42 5.58 8.29
C ASN A 89 2.53 7.11 8.35
N GLY A 90 3.65 7.64 8.87
CA GLY A 90 3.97 9.08 8.85
C GLY A 90 4.04 9.67 7.44
N VAL A 91 4.73 9.00 6.53
CA VAL A 91 4.85 9.41 5.14
C VAL A 91 3.50 9.39 4.43
N GLU A 92 2.69 8.35 4.67
CA GLU A 92 1.34 8.23 4.14
C GLU A 92 0.41 9.33 4.66
N ALA A 93 0.43 9.61 5.97
CA ALA A 93 -0.32 10.69 6.59
C ALA A 93 -0.04 12.05 5.96
N MET A 94 1.24 12.38 5.78
CA MET A 94 1.66 13.63 5.14
C MET A 94 1.22 13.69 3.68
N HIS A 95 1.21 12.56 2.97
CA HIS A 95 0.69 12.48 1.62
C HIS A 95 -0.83 12.68 1.55
N MET A 96 -1.60 12.15 2.49
CA MET A 96 -3.04 12.35 2.57
C MET A 96 -3.41 13.81 2.84
N ILE A 97 -2.69 14.46 3.77
CA ILE A 97 -2.83 15.90 4.05
C ILE A 97 -2.53 16.71 2.77
N LYS A 98 -1.37 16.47 2.15
CA LYS A 98 -0.96 17.20 0.93
C LYS A 98 -1.91 17.03 -0.25
N LYS A 99 -2.58 15.87 -0.35
CA LYS A 99 -3.54 15.56 -1.42
C LYS A 99 -4.97 15.96 -1.06
N GLU A 100 -5.20 16.56 0.10
CA GLU A 100 -6.54 16.94 0.56
C GLU A 100 -7.51 15.75 0.64
N GLN A 101 -6.96 14.54 0.85
CA GLN A 101 -7.76 13.30 0.94
C GLN A 101 -8.43 13.13 2.30
N ILE A 102 -8.19 14.07 3.20
CA ILE A 102 -8.77 14.14 4.54
C ILE A 102 -9.95 15.11 4.52
N ASN A 103 -11.07 14.67 5.05
CA ASN A 103 -12.26 15.52 5.20
C ASN A 103 -12.09 16.42 6.43
N LEU A 104 -11.14 17.36 6.36
CA LEU A 104 -11.01 18.43 7.35
C LEU A 104 -11.94 19.57 6.96
N GLN A 105 -12.61 20.16 7.94
CA GLN A 105 -13.51 21.31 7.72
C GLN A 105 -12.78 22.50 7.07
N ASP A 106 -11.49 22.66 7.39
CA ASP A 106 -10.54 23.50 6.65
C ASP A 106 -9.12 22.91 6.74
N GLN A 107 -8.19 23.37 5.90
CA GLN A 107 -6.78 22.96 5.93
C GLN A 107 -5.91 23.75 6.92
N SER A 108 -6.50 24.34 7.95
CA SER A 108 -5.71 25.03 8.97
C SER A 108 -4.68 24.09 9.59
N VAL A 109 -3.53 24.65 9.98
CA VAL A 109 -2.46 23.93 10.67
C VAL A 109 -2.99 23.25 11.93
N GLN A 110 -4.01 23.83 12.58
CA GLN A 110 -4.67 23.26 13.76
C GLN A 110 -5.40 21.95 13.42
N ASN A 111 -6.20 21.93 12.36
CA ASN A 111 -6.91 20.74 11.92
C ASN A 111 -5.97 19.61 11.45
N GLN A 112 -4.87 19.98 10.79
CA GLN A 112 -3.82 19.02 10.43
C GLN A 112 -3.13 18.41 11.67
N ASN A 113 -2.89 19.22 12.71
CA ASN A 113 -2.34 18.74 13.98
C ASN A 113 -3.31 17.81 14.72
N ILE A 114 -4.61 18.14 14.74
CA ILE A 114 -5.64 17.28 15.34
C ILE A 114 -5.66 15.91 14.64
N PHE A 115 -5.64 15.89 13.31
CA PHE A 115 -5.57 14.65 12.54
C PHE A 115 -4.30 13.83 12.86
N SER A 116 -3.13 14.48 12.89
CA SER A 116 -1.87 13.83 13.25
C SER A 116 -1.93 13.20 14.65
N ASN A 117 -2.44 13.95 15.64
CA ASN A 117 -2.58 13.48 17.01
C ASN A 117 -3.53 12.29 17.13
N GLN A 118 -4.65 12.31 16.40
CA GLN A 118 -5.60 11.19 16.34
C GLN A 118 -4.98 9.96 15.68
N LEU A 119 -4.29 10.15 14.54
CA LEU A 119 -3.71 9.06 13.75
C LEU A 119 -2.60 8.33 14.52
N PHE A 120 -1.75 9.08 15.22
CA PHE A 120 -0.64 8.53 16.00
C PHE A 120 -0.97 8.30 17.48
N ARG A 121 -2.20 8.59 17.92
CA ARG A 121 -2.68 8.45 19.30
C ARG A 121 -1.76 9.16 20.30
N LEU A 122 -1.31 10.38 19.95
CA LEU A 122 -0.35 11.16 20.75
C LEU A 122 -1.03 11.97 21.86
N THR A 123 -2.34 12.10 21.81
CA THR A 123 -3.16 12.78 22.82
C THR A 123 -3.87 11.74 23.69
N ALA A 124 -3.45 11.65 24.96
CA ALA A 124 -4.28 11.29 26.10
C ALA A 124 -4.64 12.58 26.85
#